data_AF-A0A3D5ZP64-F1
#
_entry.id   AF-A0A3D5ZP64-F1
#
_cell.length_a   1.000
_cell.length_b   1.000
_cell.length_c   1.000
_cell.angle_alpha   90.00
_cell.angle_beta   90.00
_cell.angle_gamma   90.00
#
_symmetry.space_group_name_H-M   'P 1'
#
loop_
_entity.id
_entity.type
_entity.pdbx_description
1 polymer ?
#
loop_
_entity_poly.entity_id
_entity_poly.type
_entity_poly.pdbx_seq_one_letter_code
_entity_poly.pdbx_strand_id
1 'polypeptide(L)'
;MKASKKRGFTIIELVIVIAVIAILAAVLIPTFANIIQKANVANDVALARNMNTILIADEATNGRSTDMYDVLIALEQGGFKLENLNPRADGNVFAWDKANNQIVYLDKKNPDKPIFQAKEIGANKGDLYITTRKAEVFADYPGYSYYFASDISGNITLDEGSCLDTGEFALNGNVSVKTNKDVEIQGTINGTITVDSANGKITNYSVVKNVVIVNTAVTSYHERGHVEAMEIKDSLKGKVVLENDAYVEKLTNNKTNGTVESTGYVKAVEGKDTSVTATQSGYVLEIGTYDQLVNFRNKVNAGASYSGMTVKLTADIDISERAWTPIGAAYRDKVIAEKEKAKVFQGTFDGQNHKITGLTNTGFKISSVFKGSNSTTPAGYSEYVFGLFGSVYNATIKNIVMANVNIDLACDEKEKVVGDSVGAIVGFAAGDSNGVTIDNCKVLSGSVVGYDAVAGIVGRSYSANTTISNCENAATVTAIRRASGILGFARQKDAKSVAITGCKNSGNVKQTGTPTTDPADKTQTGYGYYMVAGLAIYQRGNLSEKVITITGSSNTGTVTLTVPAGEGKNKSDTVWYY
;
A
#
# COMPACT_ATOMS: atom_id res chain seq x y z
N MET A 1 -17.53 78.19 32.12
CA MET A 1 -16.81 77.48 31.03
C MET A 1 -17.62 77.59 29.74
N LYS A 2 -17.10 78.23 28.68
CA LYS A 2 -17.76 78.27 27.36
C LYS A 2 -17.58 76.90 26.68
N ALA A 3 -18.67 76.19 26.42
CA ALA A 3 -18.65 74.95 25.64
C ALA A 3 -18.35 75.27 24.17
N SER A 4 -17.22 74.77 23.67
CA SER A 4 -16.87 74.81 22.25
C SER A 4 -17.91 73.99 21.45
N LYS A 5 -18.63 74.62 20.51
CA LYS A 5 -19.48 73.92 19.55
C LYS A 5 -18.55 73.09 18.64
N LYS A 6 -18.46 71.78 18.89
CA LYS A 6 -17.84 70.84 17.96
C LYS A 6 -18.61 70.93 16.63
N ARG A 7 -17.98 71.45 15.58
CA ARG A 7 -18.53 71.46 14.22
C ARG A 7 -18.67 70.00 13.77
N GLY A 8 -19.89 69.52 13.61
CA GLY A 8 -20.16 68.20 13.03
C GLY A 8 -19.99 68.25 11.51
N PHE A 9 -19.61 67.12 10.90
CA PHE A 9 -19.54 66.96 9.45
C PHE A 9 -20.93 67.19 8.82
N THR A 10 -20.96 67.90 7.70
CA THR A 10 -22.16 68.06 6.88
C THR A 10 -22.46 66.77 6.11
N ILE A 11 -23.74 66.53 5.79
CA ILE A 11 -24.14 65.35 5.01
C ILE A 11 -23.42 65.30 3.65
N ILE A 12 -23.19 66.46 3.02
CA ILE A 12 -22.50 66.52 1.74
C ILE A 12 -21.02 66.12 1.84
N GLU A 13 -20.32 66.53 2.91
CA GLU A 13 -18.94 66.10 3.15
C GLU A 13 -18.87 64.59 3.38
N LEU A 14 -19.82 64.01 4.11
CA LEU A 14 -19.87 62.57 4.35
C LEU A 14 -20.09 61.78 3.04
N VAL A 15 -20.98 62.24 2.16
CA VAL A 15 -21.23 61.60 0.86
C VAL A 15 -20.00 61.66 -0.04
N ILE A 16 -19.29 62.79 -0.07
CA ILE A 16 -18.03 62.92 -0.83
C ILE A 16 -16.98 61.95 -0.30
N VAL A 17 -16.82 61.83 1.02
CA VAL A 17 -15.87 60.91 1.63
C VAL A 17 -16.16 59.45 1.24
N ILE A 18 -17.42 59.02 1.33
CA ILE A 18 -17.82 57.65 0.93
C ILE A 18 -17.57 57.43 -0.56
N ALA A 19 -17.88 58.41 -1.42
CA ALA A 19 -17.62 58.33 -2.86
C ALA A 19 -16.12 58.18 -3.18
N VAL A 20 -15.26 58.94 -2.51
CA VAL A 20 -13.80 58.83 -2.67
C VAL A 20 -13.29 57.47 -2.18
N ILE A 21 -13.74 56.99 -1.02
CA ILE A 21 -13.39 55.66 -0.51
C ILE A 21 -13.82 54.58 -1.51
N ALA A 22 -15.00 54.69 -2.10
CA ALA A 22 -15.50 53.73 -3.10
C ALA A 22 -14.62 53.71 -4.36
N ILE A 23 -14.22 54.87 -4.88
CA ILE A 23 -13.33 54.96 -6.06
C ILE A 23 -11.94 54.40 -5.73
N LEU A 24 -11.38 54.75 -4.56
CA LEU A 24 -10.09 54.23 -4.12
C LEU A 24 -10.15 52.71 -3.93
N ALA A 25 -11.19 52.18 -3.29
CA ALA A 25 -11.38 50.75 -3.10
C ALA A 25 -11.51 50.00 -4.44
N ALA A 26 -12.24 50.57 -5.42
CA ALA A 26 -12.44 49.98 -6.74
C ALA A 26 -11.12 49.78 -7.52
N VAL A 27 -10.13 50.66 -7.35
CA VAL A 27 -8.81 50.53 -7.99
C VAL A 27 -7.84 49.71 -7.14
N LEU A 28 -7.87 49.88 -5.82
CA LEU A 28 -6.93 49.23 -4.90
C LEU A 28 -7.18 47.73 -4.74
N ILE A 29 -8.44 47.28 -4.63
CA ILE A 29 -8.75 45.86 -4.39
C ILE A 29 -8.21 44.97 -5.52
N PRO A 30 -8.47 45.24 -6.82
CA PRO A 30 -7.90 44.43 -7.91
C PRO A 30 -6.37 44.51 -7.97
N THR A 31 -5.81 45.67 -7.67
CA THR A 31 -4.35 45.89 -7.67
C THR A 31 -3.66 45.06 -6.58
N PHE A 32 -4.14 45.12 -5.34
CA PHE A 32 -3.61 44.33 -4.24
C PHE A 32 -3.81 42.83 -4.49
N ALA A 33 -4.97 42.41 -4.99
CA ALA A 33 -5.21 41.02 -5.36
C ALA A 33 -4.18 40.51 -6.40
N ASN A 34 -3.88 41.31 -7.43
CA ASN A 34 -2.88 40.98 -8.45
C ASN A 34 -1.45 40.94 -7.87
N ILE A 35 -1.07 41.87 -6.99
CA ILE A 35 0.24 41.85 -6.32
C ILE A 35 0.39 40.61 -5.45
N ILE A 36 -0.63 40.26 -4.66
CA ILE A 36 -0.64 39.05 -3.84
C ILE A 36 -0.51 37.81 -4.72
N GLN A 37 -1.27 37.74 -5.83
CA GLN A 37 -1.19 36.64 -6.77
C GLN A 37 0.21 36.50 -7.38
N LYS A 38 0.84 37.60 -7.82
CA LYS A 38 2.21 37.59 -8.34
C LYS A 38 3.24 37.16 -7.29
N ALA A 39 3.07 37.60 -6.04
CA ALA A 39 3.93 37.18 -4.94
C ALA A 39 3.79 35.68 -4.66
N ASN A 40 2.57 35.14 -4.70
CA ASN A 40 2.33 33.71 -4.56
C ASN A 40 2.95 32.91 -5.72
N VAL A 41 2.78 33.36 -6.96
CA VAL A 41 3.43 32.77 -8.14
C VAL A 41 4.95 32.73 -7.97
N ALA A 42 5.59 33.82 -7.54
CA ALA A 42 7.03 33.85 -7.32
C ALA A 42 7.48 32.87 -6.22
N ASN A 43 6.72 32.75 -5.13
CA ASN A 43 6.97 31.76 -4.07
C ASN A 43 6.84 30.32 -4.61
N ASP A 44 5.82 30.04 -5.41
CA ASP A 44 5.56 28.72 -5.99
C ASP A 44 6.65 28.32 -7.00
N VAL A 45 7.20 29.28 -7.76
CA VAL A 45 8.37 29.05 -8.62
C VAL A 45 9.62 28.69 -7.80
N ALA A 46 9.86 29.36 -6.68
CA ALA A 46 10.96 29.03 -5.78
C ALA A 46 10.79 27.63 -5.17
N LEU A 47 9.54 27.29 -4.80
CA LEU A 47 9.18 25.95 -4.31
C LEU A 47 9.47 24.87 -5.36
N ALA A 48 9.04 25.06 -6.62
CA ALA A 48 9.33 24.11 -7.70
C ALA A 48 10.83 23.90 -7.95
N ARG A 49 11.65 24.95 -7.85
CA ARG A 49 13.11 24.82 -7.93
C ARG A 49 13.69 23.98 -6.79
N ASN A 50 13.23 24.19 -5.56
CA ASN A 50 13.70 23.42 -4.41
C ASN A 50 13.34 21.94 -4.53
N MET A 51 12.13 21.64 -5.00
CA MET A 51 11.71 20.28 -5.30
C MET A 51 12.59 19.64 -6.38
N ASN A 52 12.92 20.36 -7.45
CA ASN A 52 13.81 19.84 -8.50
C ASN A 52 15.23 19.57 -7.99
N THR A 53 15.75 20.38 -7.08
CA THR A 53 17.05 20.10 -6.44
C THR A 53 17.05 18.77 -5.69
N ILE A 54 15.93 18.44 -5.02
CA ILE A 54 15.78 17.16 -4.33
C ILE A 54 15.73 16.01 -5.33
N LEU A 55 14.91 16.12 -6.39
CA LEU A 55 14.82 15.07 -7.41
C LEU A 55 16.16 14.81 -8.11
N ILE A 56 16.98 15.85 -8.32
CA ILE A 56 18.33 15.69 -8.89
C ILE A 56 19.25 14.93 -7.91
N ALA A 57 19.19 15.24 -6.62
CA ALA A 57 19.99 14.56 -5.62
C ALA A 57 19.56 13.10 -5.45
N ASP A 58 18.26 12.85 -5.42
CA ASP A 58 17.66 11.52 -5.34
C ASP A 58 18.00 10.67 -6.58
N GLU A 59 17.89 11.24 -7.78
CA GLU A 59 18.26 10.54 -9.03
C GLU A 59 19.74 10.12 -9.05
N ALA A 60 20.63 10.90 -8.42
CA ALA A 60 22.05 10.57 -8.31
C ALA A 60 22.34 9.46 -7.30
N THR A 61 21.51 9.27 -6.28
CA THR A 61 21.72 8.28 -5.20
C THR A 61 20.92 7.00 -5.38
N ASN A 62 19.66 7.14 -5.80
CA ASN A 62 18.66 6.08 -5.85
C ASN A 62 18.24 5.74 -7.29
N GLY A 63 18.74 6.48 -8.28
CA GLY A 63 18.34 6.34 -9.67
C GLY A 63 17.05 7.11 -9.97
N ARG A 64 16.69 7.13 -11.25
CA ARG A 64 15.62 7.98 -11.76
C ARG A 64 14.24 7.49 -11.32
N SER A 65 13.42 8.40 -10.78
CA SER A 65 12.01 8.13 -10.45
C SER A 65 11.23 7.63 -11.67
N THR A 66 10.48 6.55 -11.48
CA THR A 66 9.75 5.85 -12.57
C THR A 66 8.24 6.08 -12.53
N ASP A 67 7.72 6.45 -11.36
CA ASP A 67 6.32 6.78 -11.09
C ASP A 67 6.21 8.01 -10.15
N MET A 68 4.99 8.52 -9.94
CA MET A 68 4.77 9.67 -9.04
C MET A 68 5.00 9.29 -7.56
N TYR A 69 4.83 8.04 -7.18
CA TYR A 69 5.06 7.62 -5.80
C TYR A 69 6.53 7.78 -5.40
N ASP A 70 7.48 7.45 -6.29
CA ASP A 70 8.91 7.72 -6.12
C ASP A 70 9.20 9.19 -5.85
N VAL A 71 8.62 10.06 -6.68
CA VAL A 71 8.78 11.51 -6.59
C VAL A 71 8.31 11.99 -5.22
N LEU A 72 7.17 11.51 -4.75
CA LEU A 72 6.63 11.91 -3.45
C LEU A 72 7.49 11.44 -2.28
N ILE A 73 8.09 10.25 -2.35
CA ILE A 73 9.06 9.78 -1.34
C ILE A 73 10.28 10.69 -1.32
N ALA A 74 10.90 10.94 -2.48
CA ALA A 74 12.08 11.79 -2.59
C ALA A 74 11.80 13.19 -2.02
N LEU A 75 10.67 13.79 -2.41
CA LEU A 75 10.23 15.07 -1.90
C LEU A 75 9.98 15.04 -0.38
N GLU A 76 9.36 13.99 0.16
CA GLU A 76 9.10 13.86 1.59
C GLU A 76 10.40 13.71 2.41
N GLN A 77 11.38 12.95 1.91
CA GLN A 77 12.72 12.86 2.50
C GLN A 77 13.44 14.21 2.49
N GLY A 78 13.22 15.01 1.45
CA GLY A 78 13.69 16.40 1.36
C GLY A 78 12.86 17.41 2.16
N GLY A 79 11.84 16.97 2.91
CA GLY A 79 11.02 17.80 3.80
C GLY A 79 9.72 18.36 3.18
N PHE A 80 9.38 17.96 1.96
CA PHE A 80 8.15 18.36 1.26
C PHE A 80 7.09 17.27 1.33
N LYS A 81 6.05 17.51 2.14
CA LYS A 81 4.95 16.55 2.30
C LYS A 81 3.88 16.73 1.22
N LEU A 82 3.34 15.62 0.70
CA LEU A 82 2.23 15.61 -0.26
C LEU A 82 1.01 16.43 0.20
N GLU A 83 0.69 16.41 1.49
CA GLU A 83 -0.38 17.24 2.10
C GLU A 83 -0.22 18.74 1.81
N ASN A 84 1.02 19.20 1.59
CA ASN A 84 1.39 20.59 1.39
C ASN A 84 1.89 20.90 -0.04
N LEU A 85 1.88 19.92 -0.95
CA LEU A 85 2.28 20.08 -2.35
C LEU A 85 1.17 20.70 -3.20
N ASN A 86 0.74 21.92 -2.85
CA ASN A 86 -0.20 22.70 -3.66
C ASN A 86 0.32 24.13 -3.83
N PRO A 87 0.24 24.70 -5.05
CA PRO A 87 0.55 26.11 -5.25
C PRO A 87 -0.30 27.03 -4.38
N ARG A 88 0.29 28.14 -3.93
CA ARG A 88 -0.42 29.20 -3.19
C ARG A 88 -1.23 30.08 -4.12
N ALA A 89 -0.81 30.24 -5.37
CA ALA A 89 -1.59 30.99 -6.35
C ALA A 89 -2.80 30.18 -6.80
N ASP A 90 -3.98 30.78 -6.70
CA ASP A 90 -5.25 30.13 -6.99
C ASP A 90 -5.34 29.65 -8.44
N GLY A 91 -5.84 28.43 -8.63
CA GLY A 91 -6.02 27.76 -9.92
C GLY A 91 -4.81 27.01 -10.48
N ASN A 92 -3.58 27.42 -10.15
CA ASN A 92 -2.37 26.82 -10.71
C ASN A 92 -2.03 25.47 -10.06
N VAL A 93 -1.27 24.63 -10.77
CA VAL A 93 -0.90 23.28 -10.30
C VAL A 93 0.59 23.00 -10.46
N PHE A 94 1.12 22.14 -9.60
CA PHE A 94 2.39 21.46 -9.87
C PHE A 94 2.11 20.17 -10.64
N ALA A 95 2.94 19.88 -11.62
CA ALA A 95 2.95 18.60 -12.31
C ALA A 95 4.36 18.02 -12.31
N TRP A 96 4.49 16.72 -12.16
CA TRP A 96 5.75 16.03 -12.41
C TRP A 96 5.86 15.64 -13.87
N ASP A 97 6.92 16.07 -14.52
CA ASP A 97 7.33 15.68 -15.85
C ASP A 97 8.20 14.42 -15.77
N LYS A 98 7.57 13.29 -16.07
CA LYS A 98 8.21 11.96 -16.07
C LYS A 98 9.36 11.88 -17.06
N ALA A 99 9.26 12.54 -18.22
CA ALA A 99 10.27 12.47 -19.27
C ALA A 99 11.56 13.19 -18.88
N ASN A 100 11.49 14.23 -18.04
CA ASN A 100 12.66 14.98 -17.59
C ASN A 100 13.05 14.77 -16.11
N ASN A 101 12.18 14.10 -15.33
CA ASN A 101 12.23 13.96 -13.88
C ASN A 101 12.34 15.32 -13.18
N GLN A 102 11.32 16.16 -13.39
CA GLN A 102 11.25 17.50 -12.82
C GLN A 102 9.81 17.86 -12.43
N ILE A 103 9.66 18.70 -11.43
CA ILE A 103 8.42 19.43 -11.17
C ILE A 103 8.35 20.67 -12.07
N VAL A 104 7.24 20.79 -12.76
CA VAL A 104 6.82 21.97 -13.52
C VAL A 104 5.65 22.66 -12.82
N TYR A 105 5.54 23.97 -13.04
CA TYR A 105 4.47 24.78 -12.47
C TYR A 105 3.61 25.34 -13.59
N LEU A 106 2.33 24.94 -13.63
CA LEU A 106 1.42 25.21 -14.73
C LEU A 106 0.42 26.31 -14.38
N ASP A 107 0.11 27.15 -15.38
CA ASP A 107 -0.94 28.16 -15.31
C ASP A 107 -2.27 27.54 -15.75
N LYS A 108 -3.33 27.69 -14.93
CA LYS A 108 -4.69 27.27 -15.31
C LYS A 108 -5.16 27.94 -16.61
N LYS A 109 -4.79 29.21 -16.83
CA LYS A 109 -5.25 29.97 -17.99
C LYS A 109 -4.51 29.62 -19.28
N ASN A 110 -3.32 29.04 -19.16
CA ASN A 110 -2.48 28.68 -20.30
C ASN A 110 -1.58 27.49 -19.96
N PRO A 111 -2.15 26.29 -19.80
CA PRO A 111 -1.44 25.12 -19.31
C PRO A 111 -0.30 24.66 -20.23
N ASP A 112 -0.39 24.97 -21.53
CA ASP A 112 0.64 24.68 -22.54
C ASP A 112 1.92 25.52 -22.38
N LYS A 113 1.88 26.56 -21.54
CA LYS A 113 3.02 27.42 -21.25
C LYS A 113 3.29 27.41 -19.75
N PRO A 114 4.13 26.48 -19.27
CA PRO A 114 4.51 26.43 -17.87
C PRO A 114 5.03 27.78 -17.38
N ILE A 115 4.59 28.19 -16.19
CA ILE A 115 5.14 29.34 -15.48
C ILE A 115 6.59 29.05 -15.10
N PHE A 116 6.88 27.79 -14.75
CA PHE A 116 8.23 27.32 -14.50
C PHE A 116 8.44 25.89 -15.01
N GLN A 117 9.59 25.70 -15.66
CA GLN A 117 10.17 24.42 -16.04
C GLN A 117 11.70 24.57 -16.01
N ALA A 118 12.43 23.54 -15.57
CA ALA A 118 13.89 23.54 -15.58
C ALA A 118 14.46 23.02 -16.91
N LYS A 119 13.78 22.04 -17.52
CA LYS A 119 14.00 21.53 -18.87
C LYS A 119 12.72 21.68 -19.69
N GLU A 120 12.83 21.75 -21.01
CA GLU A 120 11.68 21.85 -21.90
C GLU A 120 10.82 20.58 -21.79
N ILE A 121 9.52 20.75 -21.54
CA ILE A 121 8.56 19.63 -21.47
C ILE A 121 8.36 18.98 -22.84
N GLY A 122 8.15 17.67 -22.85
CA GLY A 122 7.81 16.93 -24.06
C GLY A 122 6.42 17.28 -24.60
N ALA A 123 6.16 16.93 -25.86
CA ALA A 123 4.85 17.15 -26.49
C ALA A 123 3.73 16.26 -25.93
N ASN A 124 4.08 15.19 -25.21
CA ASN A 124 3.11 14.27 -24.61
C ASN A 124 2.68 14.74 -23.22
N LYS A 125 1.51 15.39 -23.13
CA LYS A 125 0.93 15.83 -21.86
C LYS A 125 0.65 14.67 -20.88
N GLY A 126 0.45 13.45 -21.37
CA GLY A 126 0.25 12.27 -20.52
C GLY A 126 1.45 11.94 -19.64
N ASP A 127 2.64 12.45 -19.97
CA ASP A 127 3.84 12.31 -19.14
C ASP A 127 3.93 13.36 -18.01
N LEU A 128 2.96 14.28 -17.93
CA LEU A 128 2.86 15.32 -16.91
C LEU A 128 1.79 14.95 -15.87
N TYR A 129 2.22 14.53 -14.69
CA TYR A 129 1.36 14.07 -13.61
C TYR A 129 1.03 15.20 -12.63
N ILE A 130 -0.22 15.65 -12.62
CA ILE A 130 -0.74 16.66 -11.70
C ILE A 130 -1.18 15.98 -10.40
N THR A 131 -0.64 16.45 -9.27
CA THR A 131 -1.18 16.07 -7.95
C THR A 131 -2.47 16.83 -7.68
N THR A 132 -3.57 16.14 -7.40
CA THR A 132 -4.89 16.76 -7.22
C THR A 132 -5.67 16.25 -6.01
N ARG A 133 -6.58 17.09 -5.52
CA ARG A 133 -7.53 16.83 -4.42
C ARG A 133 -8.98 17.01 -4.85
N LYS A 134 -9.21 17.39 -6.11
CA LYS A 134 -10.53 17.79 -6.60
C LYS A 134 -10.77 17.22 -8.00
N ALA A 135 -11.99 16.75 -8.22
CA ALA A 135 -12.42 16.24 -9.53
C ALA A 135 -12.44 17.35 -10.61
N GLU A 136 -12.67 18.61 -10.25
CA GLU A 136 -12.73 19.73 -11.19
C GLU A 136 -11.43 19.95 -11.98
N VAL A 137 -10.28 19.55 -11.42
CA VAL A 137 -8.95 19.69 -12.06
C VAL A 137 -8.86 18.87 -13.35
N PHE A 138 -9.62 17.77 -13.47
CA PHE A 138 -9.64 16.94 -14.68
C PHE A 138 -10.17 17.71 -15.89
N ALA A 139 -11.21 18.52 -15.68
CA ALA A 139 -11.79 19.33 -16.75
C ALA A 139 -10.92 20.56 -17.09
N ASP A 140 -10.16 21.08 -16.13
CA ASP A 140 -9.27 22.23 -16.32
C ASP A 140 -7.99 21.86 -17.09
N TYR A 141 -7.52 20.62 -17.02
CA TYR A 141 -6.24 20.16 -17.58
C TYR A 141 -6.37 18.87 -18.40
N PRO A 142 -7.16 18.84 -19.50
CA PRO A 142 -7.33 17.63 -20.31
C PRO A 142 -6.00 17.14 -20.91
N GLY A 143 -5.85 15.81 -21.01
CA GLY A 143 -4.67 15.14 -21.55
C GLY A 143 -3.46 15.06 -20.60
N TYR A 144 -3.51 15.69 -19.43
CA TYR A 144 -2.53 15.50 -18.36
C TYR A 144 -2.86 14.25 -17.55
N SER A 145 -1.86 13.65 -16.90
CA SER A 145 -2.07 12.53 -15.98
C SER A 145 -2.28 13.03 -14.56
N TYR A 146 -2.85 12.21 -13.69
CA TYR A 146 -3.24 12.64 -12.35
C TYR A 146 -2.80 11.67 -11.27
N TYR A 147 -2.34 12.23 -10.16
CA TYR A 147 -2.06 11.51 -8.93
C TYR A 147 -2.86 12.10 -7.76
N PHE A 148 -3.51 11.27 -6.95
CA PHE A 148 -4.34 11.78 -5.87
C PHE A 148 -3.51 12.15 -4.64
N ALA A 149 -3.89 13.25 -4.01
CA ALA A 149 -3.31 13.70 -2.76
C ALA A 149 -4.29 13.60 -1.57
N SER A 150 -5.54 13.21 -1.86
CA SER A 150 -6.59 12.87 -0.90
C SER A 150 -7.65 12.03 -1.60
N ASP A 151 -8.56 11.40 -0.85
CA ASP A 151 -9.79 10.88 -1.44
C ASP A 151 -10.52 11.99 -2.19
N ILE A 152 -11.05 11.66 -3.37
CA ILE A 152 -11.79 12.60 -4.22
C ILE A 152 -13.21 12.10 -4.37
N SER A 153 -14.19 12.97 -4.20
CA SER A 153 -15.58 12.69 -4.51
C SER A 153 -16.01 13.46 -5.76
N GLY A 154 -16.74 12.79 -6.65
CA GLY A 154 -17.19 13.38 -7.92
C GLY A 154 -16.77 12.55 -9.13
N ASN A 155 -17.44 12.80 -10.25
CA ASN A 155 -17.15 12.11 -11.50
C ASN A 155 -15.99 12.80 -12.23
N ILE A 156 -15.17 12.01 -12.91
CA ILE A 156 -14.06 12.48 -13.73
C ILE A 156 -14.16 11.93 -15.16
N THR A 157 -13.51 12.63 -16.09
CA THR A 157 -13.34 12.16 -17.46
C THR A 157 -11.84 12.04 -17.74
N LEU A 158 -11.43 10.91 -18.33
CA LEU A 158 -10.10 10.73 -18.89
C LEU A 158 -10.22 10.91 -20.41
N ASP A 159 -9.70 12.02 -20.90
CA ASP A 159 -9.66 12.41 -22.30
C ASP A 159 -8.22 12.70 -22.74
N GLU A 160 -8.00 12.83 -24.05
CA GLU A 160 -6.73 13.25 -24.65
C GLU A 160 -5.43 12.51 -24.20
N GLY A 161 -5.56 11.31 -23.60
CA GLY A 161 -4.46 10.50 -23.07
C GLY A 161 -4.18 10.67 -21.58
N SER A 162 -5.10 11.25 -20.81
CA SER A 162 -5.01 11.36 -19.35
C SER A 162 -4.96 10.00 -18.67
N CYS A 163 -3.87 9.72 -17.94
CA CYS A 163 -3.79 8.56 -17.04
C CYS A 163 -4.24 8.93 -15.62
N LEU A 164 -4.65 7.93 -14.86
CA LEU A 164 -5.05 8.07 -13.46
C LEU A 164 -4.26 7.13 -12.57
N ASP A 165 -3.71 7.65 -11.49
CA ASP A 165 -3.22 6.89 -10.35
C ASP A 165 -3.79 7.50 -9.05
N THR A 166 -4.61 6.76 -8.31
CA THR A 166 -5.13 7.28 -7.03
C THR A 166 -4.17 7.10 -5.86
N GLY A 167 -3.01 6.46 -6.06
CA GLY A 167 -2.07 6.13 -5.00
C GLY A 167 -2.75 5.34 -3.87
N GLU A 168 -2.62 5.82 -2.65
CA GLU A 168 -3.27 5.25 -1.46
C GLU A 168 -4.73 5.70 -1.25
N PHE A 169 -5.19 6.69 -2.02
CA PHE A 169 -6.51 7.28 -1.90
C PHE A 169 -7.52 6.57 -2.80
N ALA A 170 -8.80 6.93 -2.63
CA ALA A 170 -9.88 6.42 -3.44
C ALA A 170 -10.64 7.51 -4.20
N LEU A 171 -11.15 7.15 -5.38
CA LEU A 171 -12.16 7.92 -6.09
C LEU A 171 -13.56 7.45 -5.69
N ASN A 172 -14.32 8.34 -5.06
CA ASN A 172 -15.74 8.18 -4.76
C ASN A 172 -16.59 8.80 -5.87
N GLY A 173 -16.56 8.19 -7.06
CA GLY A 173 -17.28 8.66 -8.24
C GLY A 173 -17.01 7.79 -9.46
N ASN A 174 -17.60 8.16 -10.59
CA ASN A 174 -17.46 7.44 -11.86
C ASN A 174 -16.32 8.02 -12.71
N VAL A 175 -15.70 7.16 -13.51
CA VAL A 175 -14.68 7.51 -14.51
C VAL A 175 -15.26 7.28 -15.90
N SER A 176 -15.32 8.32 -16.72
CA SER A 176 -15.63 8.20 -18.15
C SER A 176 -14.34 8.22 -18.95
N VAL A 177 -14.09 7.18 -19.74
CA VAL A 177 -12.91 7.09 -20.61
C VAL A 177 -13.37 7.29 -22.05
N LYS A 178 -13.01 8.44 -22.63
CA LYS A 178 -13.34 8.84 -24.00
C LYS A 178 -12.15 9.53 -24.63
N THR A 179 -11.32 8.74 -25.30
CA THR A 179 -10.02 9.21 -25.80
C THR A 179 -9.67 8.53 -27.12
N ASN A 180 -8.72 9.12 -27.83
CA ASN A 180 -8.07 8.51 -28.99
C ASN A 180 -6.61 8.12 -28.73
N LYS A 181 -6.13 8.30 -27.50
CA LYS A 181 -4.77 7.96 -27.05
C LYS A 181 -4.82 6.92 -25.95
N ASP A 182 -3.65 6.37 -25.65
CA ASP A 182 -3.48 5.38 -24.62
C ASP A 182 -3.75 5.97 -23.22
N VAL A 183 -4.33 5.16 -22.34
CA VAL A 183 -4.68 5.54 -20.96
C VAL A 183 -4.39 4.37 -20.04
N GLU A 184 -3.75 4.68 -18.91
CA GLU A 184 -3.58 3.77 -17.80
C GLU A 184 -4.39 4.24 -16.58
N ILE A 185 -5.02 3.29 -15.90
CA ILE A 185 -5.86 3.54 -14.72
C ILE A 185 -5.37 2.67 -13.59
N GLN A 186 -5.01 3.27 -12.46
CA GLN A 186 -4.46 2.61 -11.29
C GLN A 186 -5.10 3.13 -9.99
N GLY A 187 -4.97 2.36 -8.93
CA GLY A 187 -5.49 2.70 -7.60
C GLY A 187 -6.90 2.18 -7.32
N THR A 188 -7.69 2.89 -6.52
CA THR A 188 -8.99 2.43 -6.00
C THR A 188 -10.13 3.33 -6.50
N ILE A 189 -11.11 2.73 -7.17
CA ILE A 189 -12.29 3.42 -7.70
C ILE A 189 -13.56 2.78 -7.13
N ASN A 190 -14.27 3.53 -6.29
CA ASN A 190 -15.48 3.07 -5.62
C ASN A 190 -16.75 3.16 -6.48
N GLY A 191 -16.65 3.71 -7.69
CA GLY A 191 -17.74 3.84 -8.66
C GLY A 191 -17.56 2.96 -9.90
N THR A 192 -17.94 3.50 -11.05
CA THR A 192 -17.93 2.79 -12.34
C THR A 192 -16.91 3.41 -13.29
N ILE A 193 -16.07 2.59 -13.91
CA ILE A 193 -15.31 2.97 -15.11
C ILE A 193 -16.18 2.65 -16.32
N THR A 194 -16.48 3.65 -17.16
CA THR A 194 -17.18 3.46 -18.44
C THR A 194 -16.22 3.75 -19.58
N VAL A 195 -15.99 2.77 -20.45
CA VAL A 195 -15.09 2.90 -21.61
C VAL A 195 -15.89 2.99 -22.89
N ASP A 196 -15.74 4.12 -23.58
CA ASP A 196 -16.32 4.40 -24.89
C ASP A 196 -15.27 5.11 -25.75
N SER A 197 -14.22 4.37 -26.11
CA SER A 197 -13.03 4.89 -26.82
C SER A 197 -12.76 4.05 -28.05
N ALA A 198 -13.12 4.55 -29.24
CA ALA A 198 -12.92 3.83 -30.50
C ALA A 198 -11.44 3.78 -30.96
N ASN A 199 -10.54 4.48 -30.28
CA ASN A 199 -9.10 4.57 -30.55
C ASN A 199 -8.33 4.57 -29.21
N GLY A 200 -7.02 4.34 -29.26
CA GLY A 200 -6.16 4.27 -28.08
C GLY A 200 -6.27 2.94 -27.32
N LYS A 201 -5.16 2.53 -26.69
CA LYS A 201 -5.09 1.36 -25.82
C LYS A 201 -5.40 1.76 -24.39
N ILE A 202 -6.39 1.11 -23.78
CA ILE A 202 -6.77 1.38 -22.39
C ILE A 202 -6.31 0.22 -21.53
N THR A 203 -5.53 0.48 -20.48
CA THR A 203 -5.09 -0.56 -19.53
C THR A 203 -5.56 -0.22 -18.13
N ASN A 204 -6.32 -1.12 -17.52
CA ASN A 204 -6.86 -0.95 -16.18
C ASN A 204 -6.16 -1.87 -15.18
N TYR A 205 -5.45 -1.30 -14.21
CA TYR A 205 -4.86 -2.00 -13.06
C TYR A 205 -5.63 -1.74 -11.76
N SER A 206 -6.70 -0.93 -11.81
CA SER A 206 -7.39 -0.48 -10.61
C SER A 206 -8.18 -1.59 -9.90
N VAL A 207 -8.40 -1.38 -8.61
CA VAL A 207 -9.45 -2.05 -7.85
C VAL A 207 -10.73 -1.24 -8.03
N VAL A 208 -11.73 -1.84 -8.66
CA VAL A 208 -12.95 -1.13 -9.07
C VAL A 208 -14.21 -1.96 -8.86
N LYS A 209 -15.30 -1.29 -8.46
CA LYS A 209 -16.59 -1.94 -8.31
C LYS A 209 -17.19 -2.35 -9.66
N ASN A 210 -17.30 -1.42 -10.59
CA ASN A 210 -17.91 -1.68 -11.88
C ASN A 210 -17.03 -1.24 -13.04
N VAL A 211 -16.90 -2.08 -14.06
CA VAL A 211 -16.40 -1.69 -15.38
C VAL A 211 -17.49 -1.92 -16.40
N VAL A 212 -17.79 -0.91 -17.20
CA VAL A 212 -18.73 -1.00 -18.32
C VAL A 212 -17.99 -0.68 -19.62
N ILE A 213 -17.90 -1.67 -20.50
CA ILE A 213 -17.30 -1.51 -21.82
C ILE A 213 -18.42 -1.29 -22.84
N VAL A 214 -18.52 -0.05 -23.34
CA VAL A 214 -19.46 0.33 -24.42
C VAL A 214 -18.82 0.06 -25.78
N ASN A 215 -17.62 0.61 -26.01
CA ASN A 215 -16.84 0.37 -27.20
C ASN A 215 -15.35 0.61 -26.96
N THR A 216 -14.50 -0.09 -27.71
CA THR A 216 -13.04 -0.01 -27.62
C THR A 216 -12.42 0.07 -29.01
N ALA A 217 -11.14 0.47 -29.10
CA ALA A 217 -10.35 0.31 -30.31
C ALA A 217 -10.17 -1.18 -30.67
N VAL A 218 -9.90 -1.46 -31.94
CA VAL A 218 -9.51 -2.81 -32.38
C VAL A 218 -8.20 -3.24 -31.69
N THR A 219 -7.33 -2.28 -31.35
CA THR A 219 -6.09 -2.44 -30.57
C THR A 219 -6.29 -2.30 -29.04
N SER A 220 -7.48 -2.68 -28.58
CA SER A 220 -7.82 -3.23 -27.25
C SER A 220 -7.87 -2.39 -25.97
N TYR A 221 -8.87 -2.74 -25.15
CA TYR A 221 -8.90 -2.58 -23.70
C TYR A 221 -8.25 -3.80 -23.03
N HIS A 222 -7.44 -3.57 -22.01
CA HIS A 222 -6.74 -4.58 -21.24
C HIS A 222 -7.09 -4.46 -19.76
N GLU A 223 -7.79 -5.46 -19.23
CA GLU A 223 -8.02 -5.58 -17.80
C GLU A 223 -6.84 -6.31 -17.15
N ARG A 224 -6.29 -5.71 -16.09
CA ARG A 224 -5.18 -6.23 -15.26
C ARG A 224 -5.42 -6.02 -13.77
N GLY A 225 -6.54 -5.42 -13.38
CA GLY A 225 -6.93 -5.05 -12.03
C GLY A 225 -7.89 -6.05 -11.37
N HIS A 226 -8.57 -5.59 -10.32
CA HIS A 226 -9.64 -6.35 -9.64
C HIS A 226 -10.97 -5.65 -9.90
N VAL A 227 -11.86 -6.35 -10.61
CA VAL A 227 -13.19 -5.86 -10.96
C VAL A 227 -14.26 -6.70 -10.29
N GLU A 228 -15.10 -6.09 -9.46
CA GLU A 228 -16.23 -6.79 -8.83
C GLU A 228 -17.31 -7.17 -9.87
N ALA A 229 -17.71 -6.23 -10.73
CA ALA A 229 -18.63 -6.51 -11.84
C ALA A 229 -18.16 -5.84 -13.15
N MET A 230 -17.95 -6.64 -14.18
CA MET A 230 -17.64 -6.18 -15.52
C MET A 230 -18.82 -6.46 -16.46
N GLU A 231 -19.27 -5.45 -17.18
CA GLU A 231 -20.28 -5.57 -18.23
C GLU A 231 -19.69 -5.17 -19.58
N ILE A 232 -19.76 -6.07 -20.55
CA ILE A 232 -19.43 -5.78 -21.95
C ILE A 232 -20.74 -5.66 -22.72
N LYS A 233 -21.01 -4.47 -23.28
CA LYS A 233 -22.24 -4.16 -24.01
C LYS A 233 -22.27 -4.85 -25.38
N ASP A 234 -23.48 -5.02 -25.91
CA ASP A 234 -23.72 -5.54 -27.25
C ASP A 234 -23.15 -4.65 -28.37
N SER A 235 -22.94 -3.38 -28.07
CA SER A 235 -22.34 -2.36 -28.94
C SER A 235 -20.84 -2.49 -29.17
N LEU A 236 -20.15 -3.40 -28.50
CA LEU A 236 -18.69 -3.59 -28.66
C LEU A 236 -18.33 -3.83 -30.13
N LYS A 237 -17.38 -3.05 -30.66
CA LYS A 237 -16.78 -3.27 -31.99
C LYS A 237 -15.31 -3.67 -31.91
N GLY A 238 -14.61 -3.21 -30.88
CA GLY A 238 -13.17 -3.44 -30.69
C GLY A 238 -12.84 -4.75 -29.99
N LYS A 239 -11.68 -4.76 -29.31
CA LYS A 239 -11.17 -5.90 -28.55
C LYS A 239 -11.10 -5.60 -27.05
N VAL A 240 -11.40 -6.61 -26.23
CA VAL A 240 -11.23 -6.62 -24.78
C VAL A 240 -10.37 -7.83 -24.42
N VAL A 241 -9.33 -7.63 -23.62
CA VAL A 241 -8.45 -8.70 -23.15
C VAL A 241 -8.43 -8.68 -21.63
N LEU A 242 -8.84 -9.79 -21.01
CA LEU A 242 -8.67 -10.03 -19.59
C LEU A 242 -7.33 -10.76 -19.44
N GLU A 243 -6.30 -9.98 -19.13
CA GLU A 243 -4.91 -10.45 -19.07
C GLU A 243 -4.71 -11.45 -17.93
N ASN A 244 -3.58 -12.16 -17.91
CA ASN A 244 -3.33 -13.18 -16.88
C ASN A 244 -3.46 -12.64 -15.45
N ASP A 245 -3.13 -11.38 -15.19
CA ASP A 245 -3.26 -10.74 -13.89
C ASP A 245 -4.64 -10.11 -13.62
N ALA A 246 -5.60 -10.22 -14.52
CA ALA A 246 -6.98 -9.80 -14.29
C ALA A 246 -7.68 -10.67 -13.24
N TYR A 247 -8.41 -10.04 -12.32
CA TYR A 247 -9.28 -10.72 -11.35
C TYR A 247 -10.69 -10.14 -11.44
N VAL A 248 -11.59 -10.85 -12.14
CA VAL A 248 -12.97 -10.42 -12.38
C VAL A 248 -13.93 -11.33 -11.62
N GLU A 249 -14.72 -10.78 -10.70
CA GLU A 249 -15.65 -11.60 -9.92
C GLU A 249 -16.91 -11.98 -10.72
N LYS A 250 -17.44 -11.03 -11.49
CA LYS A 250 -18.57 -11.29 -12.38
C LYS A 250 -18.34 -10.62 -13.73
N LEU A 251 -18.41 -11.40 -14.79
CA LEU A 251 -18.40 -10.90 -16.17
C LEU A 251 -19.77 -11.11 -16.81
N THR A 252 -20.43 -10.03 -17.24
CA THR A 252 -21.63 -10.05 -18.07
C THR A 252 -21.22 -9.72 -19.50
N ASN A 253 -21.10 -10.72 -20.37
CA ASN A 253 -20.67 -10.56 -21.76
C ASN A 253 -21.86 -10.57 -22.73
N ASN A 254 -22.32 -9.39 -23.11
CA ASN A 254 -23.46 -9.21 -24.02
C ASN A 254 -23.03 -8.92 -25.47
N LYS A 255 -21.74 -9.02 -25.81
CA LYS A 255 -21.24 -8.61 -27.12
C LYS A 255 -22.00 -9.30 -28.25
N THR A 256 -22.27 -8.55 -29.32
CA THR A 256 -22.77 -9.12 -30.60
C THR A 256 -21.72 -9.06 -31.70
N ASN A 257 -20.73 -8.19 -31.55
CA ASN A 257 -19.60 -7.97 -32.43
C ASN A 257 -18.32 -7.80 -31.58
N GLY A 258 -17.18 -7.56 -32.23
CA GLY A 258 -15.89 -7.40 -31.55
C GLY A 258 -15.37 -8.71 -30.95
N THR A 259 -14.26 -8.59 -30.23
CA THR A 259 -13.53 -9.75 -29.66
C THR A 259 -13.33 -9.58 -28.16
N VAL A 260 -13.54 -10.67 -27.41
CA VAL A 260 -13.22 -10.74 -25.99
C VAL A 260 -12.41 -12.00 -25.76
N GLU A 261 -11.23 -11.85 -25.15
CA GLU A 261 -10.31 -12.93 -24.84
C GLU A 261 -9.95 -12.86 -23.35
N SER A 262 -9.65 -14.01 -22.74
CA SER A 262 -9.28 -14.06 -21.33
C SER A 262 -8.22 -15.12 -21.07
N THR A 263 -7.15 -14.69 -20.40
CA THR A 263 -6.17 -15.55 -19.71
C THR A 263 -6.16 -15.30 -18.20
N GLY A 264 -6.98 -14.36 -17.73
CA GLY A 264 -7.13 -13.99 -16.34
C GLY A 264 -8.09 -14.88 -15.56
N TYR A 265 -8.31 -14.51 -14.30
CA TYR A 265 -9.28 -15.17 -13.45
C TYR A 265 -10.66 -14.50 -13.58
N VAL A 266 -11.67 -15.27 -13.96
CA VAL A 266 -13.06 -14.86 -14.03
C VAL A 266 -13.91 -15.83 -13.22
N LYS A 267 -14.43 -15.38 -12.08
CA LYS A 267 -15.13 -16.26 -11.13
C LYS A 267 -16.50 -16.69 -11.63
N ALA A 268 -17.26 -15.79 -12.25
CA ALA A 268 -18.57 -16.09 -12.83
C ALA A 268 -18.75 -15.37 -14.17
N VAL A 269 -19.36 -16.05 -15.13
CA VAL A 269 -19.71 -15.48 -16.44
C VAL A 269 -21.19 -15.67 -16.71
N GLU A 270 -21.83 -14.61 -17.21
CA GLU A 270 -23.19 -14.61 -17.75
C GLU A 270 -23.24 -13.75 -19.01
N GLY A 271 -24.40 -13.68 -19.66
CA GLY A 271 -24.63 -12.89 -20.87
C GLY A 271 -24.96 -13.77 -22.08
N LYS A 272 -25.01 -13.14 -23.25
CA LYS A 272 -25.40 -13.80 -24.50
C LYS A 272 -24.23 -14.50 -25.19
N ASP A 273 -23.01 -14.04 -24.95
CA ASP A 273 -21.81 -14.53 -25.62
C ASP A 273 -21.01 -15.49 -24.71
N THR A 274 -20.49 -16.57 -25.30
CA THR A 274 -19.83 -17.67 -24.59
C THR A 274 -18.33 -17.76 -24.88
N SER A 275 -17.71 -16.73 -25.49
CA SER A 275 -16.27 -16.72 -25.84
C SER A 275 -15.34 -16.74 -24.63
N VAL A 276 -15.83 -16.31 -23.47
CA VAL A 276 -15.13 -16.41 -22.18
C VAL A 276 -15.97 -17.29 -21.26
N THR A 277 -15.32 -18.21 -20.56
CA THR A 277 -15.94 -19.08 -19.56
C THR A 277 -15.37 -18.78 -18.18
N ALA A 278 -16.12 -19.12 -17.13
CA ALA A 278 -15.60 -19.03 -15.77
C ALA A 278 -14.32 -19.86 -15.62
N THR A 279 -13.32 -19.31 -14.97
CA THR A 279 -12.04 -19.95 -14.73
C THR A 279 -12.24 -21.09 -13.73
N GLN A 280 -11.87 -22.30 -14.15
CA GLN A 280 -11.92 -23.49 -13.29
C GLN A 280 -10.70 -23.55 -12.36
N SER A 281 -10.62 -24.60 -11.53
CA SER A 281 -9.46 -24.84 -10.66
C SER A 281 -8.16 -24.92 -11.48
N GLY A 282 -7.05 -24.47 -10.89
CA GLY A 282 -5.73 -24.52 -11.52
C GLY A 282 -5.27 -23.24 -12.22
N TYR A 283 -5.94 -22.10 -12.00
CA TYR A 283 -5.42 -20.80 -12.39
C TYR A 283 -4.04 -20.54 -11.77
N VAL A 284 -3.11 -20.09 -12.62
CA VAL A 284 -1.75 -19.71 -12.25
C VAL A 284 -1.53 -18.26 -12.64
N LEU A 285 -1.17 -17.43 -11.66
CA LEU A 285 -0.67 -16.08 -11.87
C LEU A 285 0.86 -16.11 -11.89
N GLU A 286 1.47 -15.53 -12.92
CA GLU A 286 2.93 -15.37 -13.00
C GLU A 286 3.33 -13.92 -12.68
N ILE A 287 4.35 -13.76 -11.82
CA ILE A 287 4.88 -12.48 -11.38
C ILE A 287 6.38 -12.47 -11.65
N GLY A 288 6.84 -11.58 -12.51
CA GLY A 288 8.26 -11.39 -12.85
C GLY A 288 8.78 -9.97 -12.62
N THR A 289 7.92 -9.03 -12.23
CA THR A 289 8.30 -7.64 -11.99
C THR A 289 7.76 -7.10 -10.67
N TYR A 290 8.37 -6.02 -10.19
CA TYR A 290 7.92 -5.26 -9.02
C TYR A 290 6.44 -4.83 -9.17
N ASP A 291 6.08 -4.25 -10.31
CA ASP A 291 4.71 -3.76 -10.56
C ASP A 291 3.67 -4.87 -10.52
N GLN A 292 3.99 -6.05 -11.06
CA GLN A 292 3.11 -7.22 -10.98
C GLN A 292 2.93 -7.70 -9.53
N LEU A 293 3.98 -7.65 -8.71
CA LEU A 293 3.90 -8.02 -7.29
C LEU A 293 3.06 -7.00 -6.50
N VAL A 294 3.22 -5.70 -6.78
CA VAL A 294 2.40 -4.63 -6.22
C VAL A 294 0.94 -4.75 -6.63
N ASN A 295 0.67 -5.02 -7.91
CA ASN A 295 -0.67 -5.23 -8.43
C ASN A 295 -1.33 -6.42 -7.73
N PHE A 296 -0.63 -7.56 -7.62
CA PHE A 296 -1.10 -8.72 -6.86
C PHE A 296 -1.44 -8.38 -5.40
N ARG A 297 -0.53 -7.70 -4.69
CA ARG A 297 -0.74 -7.23 -3.32
C ARG A 297 -2.02 -6.40 -3.20
N ASN A 298 -2.20 -5.42 -4.07
CA ASN A 298 -3.34 -4.51 -4.04
C ASN A 298 -4.67 -5.27 -4.19
N LYS A 299 -4.73 -6.25 -5.09
CA LYS A 299 -5.91 -7.12 -5.25
C LYS A 299 -6.19 -7.95 -4.00
N VAL A 300 -5.17 -8.54 -3.37
CA VAL A 300 -5.37 -9.28 -2.11
C VAL A 300 -5.92 -8.37 -1.02
N ASN A 301 -5.35 -7.17 -0.87
CA ASN A 301 -5.80 -6.19 0.10
C ASN A 301 -7.22 -5.65 -0.21
N ALA A 302 -7.66 -5.72 -1.47
CA ALA A 302 -9.02 -5.40 -1.87
C ALA A 302 -10.04 -6.51 -1.56
N GLY A 303 -9.60 -7.77 -1.53
CA GLY A 303 -10.43 -8.93 -1.19
C GLY A 303 -10.31 -10.12 -2.15
N ALA A 304 -9.47 -10.04 -3.18
CA ALA A 304 -9.15 -11.20 -4.01
C ALA A 304 -8.36 -12.23 -3.20
N SER A 305 -9.03 -13.29 -2.72
CA SER A 305 -8.42 -14.24 -1.78
C SER A 305 -7.40 -15.19 -2.43
N TYR A 306 -7.54 -15.46 -3.73
CA TYR A 306 -6.80 -16.50 -4.46
C TYR A 306 -6.95 -17.91 -3.87
N SER A 307 -8.03 -18.17 -3.13
CA SER A 307 -8.31 -19.50 -2.59
C SER A 307 -8.37 -20.55 -3.71
N GLY A 308 -7.62 -21.64 -3.55
CA GLY A 308 -7.49 -22.71 -4.55
C GLY A 308 -6.63 -22.36 -5.78
N MET A 309 -5.99 -21.19 -5.81
CA MET A 309 -5.15 -20.74 -6.93
C MET A 309 -3.66 -20.78 -6.58
N THR A 310 -2.81 -20.72 -7.61
CA THR A 310 -1.35 -20.61 -7.45
C THR A 310 -0.83 -19.29 -8.02
N VAL A 311 0.07 -18.66 -7.29
CA VAL A 311 0.87 -17.51 -7.73
C VAL A 311 2.33 -17.95 -7.79
N LYS A 312 3.01 -17.70 -8.90
CA LYS A 312 4.40 -18.10 -9.11
C LYS A 312 5.29 -16.90 -9.40
N LEU A 313 6.47 -16.87 -8.79
CA LEU A 313 7.52 -15.98 -9.25
C LEU A 313 8.20 -16.57 -10.49
N THR A 314 8.58 -15.70 -11.42
CA THR A 314 9.30 -16.04 -12.66
C THR A 314 10.65 -15.34 -12.78
N ALA A 315 10.93 -14.41 -11.86
CA ALA A 315 12.19 -13.68 -11.76
C ALA A 315 12.43 -13.25 -10.31
N ASP A 316 13.68 -12.88 -10.02
CA ASP A 316 14.02 -12.17 -8.80
C ASP A 316 13.40 -10.76 -8.82
N ILE A 317 12.94 -10.28 -7.68
CA ILE A 317 12.25 -8.98 -7.53
C ILE A 317 12.94 -8.18 -6.44
N ASP A 318 13.32 -6.94 -6.77
CA ASP A 318 13.81 -5.99 -5.79
C ASP A 318 12.65 -5.10 -5.29
N ILE A 319 12.51 -4.98 -3.98
CA ILE A 319 11.54 -4.11 -3.28
C ILE A 319 12.24 -3.12 -2.33
N SER A 320 13.57 -2.97 -2.42
CA SER A 320 14.41 -2.20 -1.48
C SER A 320 14.23 -0.69 -1.54
N GLU A 321 13.81 -0.16 -2.68
CA GLU A 321 13.68 1.29 -2.89
C GLU A 321 12.56 1.90 -2.04
N ARG A 322 11.63 1.08 -1.53
CA ARG A 322 10.34 1.57 -1.02
C ARG A 322 9.86 0.83 0.22
N ALA A 323 9.06 1.53 1.01
CA ALA A 323 8.32 0.94 2.10
C ALA A 323 7.34 -0.13 1.58
N TRP A 324 7.42 -1.34 2.11
CA TRP A 324 6.52 -2.42 1.75
C TRP A 324 5.19 -2.31 2.48
N THR A 325 4.09 -2.26 1.73
CA THR A 325 2.76 -2.57 2.27
C THR A 325 2.59 -4.08 2.27
N PRO A 326 2.23 -4.74 3.40
CA PRO A 326 2.08 -6.20 3.41
C PRO A 326 0.97 -6.70 2.48
N ILE A 327 1.16 -7.90 1.92
CA ILE A 327 0.08 -8.66 1.26
C ILE A 327 -0.84 -9.20 2.34
N GLY A 328 -2.13 -8.84 2.30
CA GLY A 328 -3.08 -9.18 3.34
C GLY A 328 -2.82 -8.45 4.65
N ALA A 329 -2.78 -7.12 4.64
CA ALA A 329 -2.44 -6.29 5.81
C ALA A 329 -3.51 -6.25 6.95
N ALA A 330 -4.43 -7.21 7.00
CA ALA A 330 -5.50 -7.24 8.00
C ALA A 330 -5.00 -7.62 9.40
N TYR A 331 -5.44 -6.89 10.42
CA TYR A 331 -5.15 -7.21 11.83
C TYR A 331 -5.71 -8.58 12.25
N ARG A 332 -4.99 -9.27 13.14
CA ARG A 332 -5.26 -10.66 13.56
C ARG A 332 -6.72 -10.92 13.96
N ASP A 333 -7.35 -10.07 14.77
CA ASP A 333 -8.71 -10.30 15.25
C ASP A 333 -9.74 -10.23 14.12
N LYS A 334 -9.49 -9.37 13.14
CA LYS A 334 -10.33 -9.27 11.93
C LYS A 334 -10.24 -10.55 11.11
N VAL A 335 -9.03 -11.09 10.93
CA VAL A 335 -8.82 -12.36 10.20
C VAL A 335 -9.51 -13.53 10.90
N ILE A 336 -9.43 -13.60 12.23
CA ILE A 336 -10.08 -14.65 13.02
C ILE A 336 -11.62 -14.54 12.93
N ALA A 337 -12.15 -13.32 12.94
CA ALA A 337 -13.59 -13.08 12.86
C ALA A 337 -14.15 -13.35 11.45
N GLU A 338 -13.47 -12.88 10.41
CA GLU A 338 -13.94 -12.95 9.02
C GLU A 338 -13.59 -14.29 8.34
N LYS A 339 -12.56 -15.00 8.79
CA LYS A 339 -12.12 -16.30 8.26
C LYS A 339 -11.90 -16.25 6.73
N GLU A 340 -12.59 -17.09 5.97
CA GLU A 340 -12.53 -17.13 4.50
C GLU A 340 -12.95 -15.80 3.83
N LYS A 341 -13.67 -14.93 4.53
CA LYS A 341 -14.05 -13.59 4.03
C LYS A 341 -12.99 -12.52 4.33
N ALA A 342 -11.96 -12.84 5.10
CA ALA A 342 -10.90 -11.91 5.41
C ALA A 342 -10.15 -11.50 4.14
N LYS A 343 -9.84 -10.21 4.03
CA LYS A 343 -9.04 -9.63 2.93
C LYS A 343 -7.56 -9.96 3.08
N VAL A 344 -7.25 -11.25 2.97
CA VAL A 344 -5.92 -11.83 3.13
C VAL A 344 -5.70 -12.90 2.07
N PHE A 345 -4.44 -13.28 1.86
CA PHE A 345 -4.11 -14.33 0.91
C PHE A 345 -4.50 -15.71 1.46
N GLN A 346 -5.09 -16.52 0.58
CA GLN A 346 -5.62 -17.86 0.90
C GLN A 346 -5.21 -18.92 -0.14
N GLY A 347 -4.33 -18.57 -1.08
CA GLY A 347 -3.87 -19.45 -2.15
C GLY A 347 -2.55 -20.15 -1.83
N THR A 348 -1.91 -20.63 -2.91
CA THR A 348 -0.52 -21.08 -2.90
C THR A 348 0.38 -20.02 -3.53
N PHE A 349 1.37 -19.53 -2.80
CA PHE A 349 2.43 -18.68 -3.34
C PHE A 349 3.71 -19.49 -3.45
N ASP A 350 4.17 -19.71 -4.68
CA ASP A 350 5.37 -20.47 -5.00
C ASP A 350 6.45 -19.53 -5.53
N GLY A 351 7.44 -19.24 -4.67
CA GLY A 351 8.55 -18.38 -5.04
C GLY A 351 9.48 -19.00 -6.08
N GLN A 352 9.36 -20.30 -6.41
CA GLN A 352 10.20 -20.98 -7.40
C GLN A 352 11.72 -20.82 -7.13
N ASN A 353 12.10 -20.57 -5.87
CA ASN A 353 13.43 -20.21 -5.37
C ASN A 353 13.98 -18.86 -5.86
N HIS A 354 13.13 -18.02 -6.46
CA HIS A 354 13.47 -16.63 -6.77
C HIS A 354 13.61 -15.80 -5.50
N LYS A 355 14.43 -14.74 -5.63
CA LYS A 355 14.74 -13.83 -4.54
C LYS A 355 13.78 -12.64 -4.52
N ILE A 356 13.28 -12.28 -3.34
CA ILE A 356 12.71 -10.96 -3.06
C ILE A 356 13.68 -10.22 -2.14
N THR A 357 14.18 -9.07 -2.58
CA THR A 357 15.24 -8.32 -1.85
C THR A 357 14.69 -7.02 -1.27
N GLY A 358 15.11 -6.67 -0.05
CA GLY A 358 14.91 -5.31 0.45
C GLY A 358 13.61 -5.04 1.21
N LEU A 359 12.94 -6.08 1.73
CA LEU A 359 11.73 -5.91 2.52
C LEU A 359 11.97 -4.93 3.68
N THR A 360 11.33 -3.76 3.64
CA THR A 360 11.43 -2.76 4.71
C THR A 360 10.12 -2.05 5.01
N ASN A 361 9.95 -1.58 6.25
CA ASN A 361 8.87 -0.67 6.65
C ASN A 361 9.37 0.77 6.87
N THR A 362 10.63 1.07 6.57
CA THR A 362 11.16 2.44 6.69
C THR A 362 10.45 3.35 5.68
N GLY A 363 9.87 4.45 6.15
CA GLY A 363 9.03 5.34 5.33
C GLY A 363 7.58 4.87 5.16
N PHE A 364 7.20 3.72 5.75
CA PHE A 364 5.83 3.23 5.68
C PHE A 364 4.88 4.09 6.53
N LYS A 365 3.89 4.73 5.90
CA LYS A 365 2.76 5.33 6.61
C LYS A 365 1.73 4.26 6.92
N ILE A 366 1.60 3.92 8.20
CA ILE A 366 0.67 2.88 8.63
C ILE A 366 -0.75 3.43 8.58
N SER A 367 -1.47 3.09 7.51
CA SER A 367 -2.90 3.39 7.35
C SER A 367 -3.72 2.88 8.54
N SER A 368 -4.71 3.66 8.97
CA SER A 368 -5.63 3.29 10.07
C SER A 368 -6.45 2.03 9.77
N VAL A 369 -6.64 1.68 8.50
CA VAL A 369 -7.46 0.55 8.03
C VAL A 369 -6.92 -0.80 8.50
N PHE A 370 -5.65 -0.86 8.88
CA PHE A 370 -4.90 -2.08 9.17
C PHE A 370 -4.47 -2.18 10.65
N LYS A 371 -4.87 -1.21 11.48
CA LYS A 371 -4.51 -1.13 12.90
C LYS A 371 -5.47 -1.94 13.77
N GLY A 372 -4.95 -2.51 14.85
CA GLY A 372 -5.75 -3.11 15.91
C GLY A 372 -5.26 -2.69 17.30
N SER A 373 -5.89 -3.20 18.34
CA SER A 373 -5.39 -3.08 19.71
C SER A 373 -6.02 -4.17 20.59
N ASN A 374 -5.39 -4.42 21.73
CA ASN A 374 -5.89 -5.31 22.75
C ASN A 374 -5.52 -4.76 24.14
N SER A 375 -5.91 -5.48 25.19
CA SER A 375 -5.68 -5.06 26.59
C SER A 375 -4.20 -4.98 27.01
N THR A 376 -3.28 -5.44 26.16
CA THR A 376 -1.83 -5.41 26.39
C THR A 376 -1.08 -4.44 25.49
N THR A 377 -1.78 -3.77 24.57
CA THR A 377 -1.25 -2.70 23.73
C THR A 377 -0.89 -1.49 24.60
N PRO A 378 0.24 -0.80 24.34
CA PRO A 378 0.57 0.44 25.02
C PRO A 378 -0.52 1.50 24.89
N ALA A 379 -0.73 2.30 25.94
CA ALA A 379 -1.77 3.31 25.97
C ALA A 379 -1.53 4.37 24.87
N GLY A 380 -2.53 4.55 23.99
CA GLY A 380 -2.44 5.48 22.86
C GLY A 380 -1.74 4.90 21.61
N TYR A 381 -1.30 3.64 21.65
CA TYR A 381 -0.68 2.97 20.50
C TYR A 381 -1.67 2.06 19.78
N SER A 382 -1.33 1.73 18.53
CA SER A 382 -1.98 0.69 17.74
C SER A 382 -1.03 -0.44 17.42
N GLU A 383 -1.58 -1.64 17.25
CA GLU A 383 -0.86 -2.83 16.84
C GLU A 383 -0.94 -3.05 15.34
N TYR A 384 0.17 -3.54 14.78
CA TYR A 384 0.30 -3.88 13.38
C TYR A 384 0.86 -5.28 13.18
N VAL A 385 0.45 -5.91 12.08
CA VAL A 385 0.97 -7.19 11.61
C VAL A 385 1.83 -6.93 10.38
N PHE A 386 3.05 -7.47 10.34
CA PHE A 386 3.98 -7.16 9.25
C PHE A 386 4.80 -8.36 8.77
N GLY A 387 5.07 -8.35 7.47
CA GLY A 387 5.89 -9.29 6.72
C GLY A 387 5.76 -9.04 5.23
N LEU A 388 6.35 -9.88 4.38
CA LEU A 388 5.98 -9.92 2.97
C LEU A 388 4.46 -10.13 2.85
N PHE A 389 3.97 -11.13 3.56
CA PHE A 389 2.56 -11.28 3.91
C PHE A 389 2.33 -10.76 5.33
N GLY A 390 1.37 -9.85 5.48
CA GLY A 390 0.93 -9.38 6.79
C GLY A 390 0.23 -10.54 7.49
N SER A 391 -0.95 -10.87 6.98
CA SER A 391 -1.77 -11.97 7.45
C SER A 391 -2.14 -12.92 6.32
N VAL A 392 -2.33 -14.19 6.65
CA VAL A 392 -2.82 -15.23 5.72
C VAL A 392 -3.90 -16.11 6.36
N TYR A 393 -4.74 -16.71 5.53
CA TYR A 393 -5.76 -17.68 5.96
C TYR A 393 -5.75 -18.94 5.10
N ASN A 394 -5.52 -20.12 5.69
CA ASN A 394 -5.42 -21.40 4.96
C ASN A 394 -4.41 -21.42 3.78
N ALA A 395 -3.38 -20.56 3.82
CA ALA A 395 -2.45 -20.38 2.70
C ALA A 395 -1.28 -21.38 2.72
N THR A 396 -0.73 -21.62 1.53
CA THR A 396 0.57 -22.27 1.35
C THR A 396 1.57 -21.28 0.79
N ILE A 397 2.71 -21.10 1.44
CA ILE A 397 3.81 -20.23 0.96
C ILE A 397 5.06 -21.08 0.88
N LYS A 398 5.68 -21.16 -0.29
CA LYS A 398 6.85 -22.02 -0.46
C LYS A 398 7.89 -21.47 -1.40
N ASN A 399 9.12 -21.98 -1.29
CA ASN A 399 10.23 -21.70 -2.20
C ASN A 399 10.56 -20.20 -2.35
N ILE A 400 10.39 -19.39 -1.31
CA ILE A 400 10.76 -17.96 -1.33
C ILE A 400 12.15 -17.79 -0.75
N VAL A 401 12.97 -16.97 -1.40
CA VAL A 401 14.26 -16.52 -0.84
C VAL A 401 14.20 -15.02 -0.56
N MET A 402 14.24 -14.61 0.71
CA MET A 402 14.32 -13.22 1.11
C MET A 402 15.77 -12.81 1.38
N ALA A 403 16.17 -11.63 0.93
CA ALA A 403 17.48 -11.04 1.25
C ALA A 403 17.33 -9.58 1.70
N ASN A 404 18.27 -9.12 2.52
CA ASN A 404 18.35 -7.74 3.00
C ASN A 404 17.04 -7.27 3.64
N VAL A 405 16.48 -8.08 4.54
CA VAL A 405 15.27 -7.70 5.29
C VAL A 405 15.61 -6.62 6.31
N ASN A 406 14.83 -5.55 6.38
CA ASN A 406 14.99 -4.48 7.35
C ASN A 406 13.63 -4.04 7.91
N ILE A 407 13.13 -4.78 8.89
CA ILE A 407 11.88 -4.45 9.59
C ILE A 407 12.23 -3.85 10.95
N ASP A 408 11.70 -2.66 11.23
CA ASP A 408 11.74 -2.01 12.55
C ASP A 408 10.35 -1.53 12.98
N LEU A 409 9.69 -2.36 13.79
CA LEU A 409 8.37 -2.10 14.38
C LEU A 409 8.38 -2.36 15.90
N ALA A 410 9.50 -2.12 16.58
CA ALA A 410 9.55 -2.23 18.04
C ALA A 410 8.58 -1.27 18.72
N CYS A 411 8.67 0.02 18.39
CA CYS A 411 7.80 1.08 18.88
C CYS A 411 8.03 2.33 18.02
N ASP A 412 7.04 2.75 17.23
CA ASP A 412 7.08 4.03 16.54
C ASP A 412 6.42 5.09 17.42
N GLU A 413 7.22 5.99 17.98
CA GLU A 413 6.76 7.08 18.83
C GLU A 413 6.00 8.17 18.07
N LYS A 414 6.32 8.36 16.79
CA LYS A 414 5.73 9.41 15.96
C LYS A 414 4.34 9.01 15.49
N GLU A 415 4.21 7.78 14.99
CA GLU A 415 2.94 7.24 14.48
C GLU A 415 2.14 6.50 15.55
N LYS A 416 2.71 6.32 16.75
CA LYS A 416 2.14 5.59 17.89
C LYS A 416 1.70 4.19 17.49
N VAL A 417 2.64 3.39 16.97
CA VAL A 417 2.38 2.00 16.56
C VAL A 417 3.40 1.01 17.12
N VAL A 418 3.02 -0.26 17.19
CA VAL A 418 3.88 -1.40 17.59
C VAL A 418 3.59 -2.63 16.72
N GLY A 419 4.61 -3.44 16.43
CA GLY A 419 4.46 -4.69 15.69
C GLY A 419 4.10 -5.88 16.59
N ASP A 420 2.82 -6.28 16.63
CA ASP A 420 2.30 -7.37 17.49
C ASP A 420 2.40 -8.76 16.85
N SER A 421 2.70 -8.87 15.55
CA SER A 421 2.98 -10.15 14.89
C SER A 421 3.84 -9.86 13.67
N VAL A 422 5.14 -10.09 13.79
CA VAL A 422 6.13 -9.68 12.79
C VAL A 422 6.96 -10.88 12.37
N GLY A 423 6.92 -11.21 11.08
CA GLY A 423 7.75 -12.23 10.45
C GLY A 423 8.18 -11.79 9.07
N ALA A 424 9.38 -12.12 8.61
CA ALA A 424 9.81 -11.66 7.28
C ALA A 424 8.97 -12.28 6.16
N ILE A 425 8.53 -13.55 6.31
CA ILE A 425 7.64 -14.21 5.35
C ILE A 425 6.18 -13.92 5.69
N VAL A 426 5.75 -14.26 6.92
CA VAL A 426 4.37 -14.09 7.38
C VAL A 426 4.35 -13.42 8.77
N GLY A 427 3.62 -12.32 8.91
CA GLY A 427 3.35 -11.73 10.22
C GLY A 427 2.42 -12.61 11.06
N PHE A 428 1.21 -12.86 10.57
CA PHE A 428 0.17 -13.62 11.27
C PHE A 428 -0.44 -14.73 10.39
N ALA A 429 -0.49 -15.95 10.92
CA ALA A 429 -1.10 -17.11 10.28
C ALA A 429 -2.39 -17.52 11.00
N ALA A 430 -3.49 -17.63 10.26
CA ALA A 430 -4.75 -18.18 10.71
C ALA A 430 -5.25 -19.26 9.73
N GLY A 431 -6.15 -20.13 10.21
CA GLY A 431 -6.66 -21.20 9.38
C GLY A 431 -7.49 -22.20 10.17
N ASP A 432 -8.31 -22.95 9.44
CA ASP A 432 -9.07 -24.08 9.96
C ASP A 432 -8.26 -25.38 9.84
N SER A 433 -8.93 -26.53 9.69
CA SER A 433 -8.29 -27.82 9.48
C SER A 433 -7.39 -27.91 8.24
N ASN A 434 -7.61 -27.08 7.22
CA ASN A 434 -6.73 -26.99 6.06
C ASN A 434 -5.36 -26.39 6.45
N GLY A 435 -5.37 -25.45 7.39
CA GLY A 435 -4.18 -24.92 8.02
C GLY A 435 -3.28 -24.08 7.12
N VAL A 436 -2.16 -23.64 7.67
CA VAL A 436 -1.15 -22.83 6.97
C VAL A 436 0.12 -23.66 6.82
N THR A 437 0.68 -23.65 5.60
CA THR A 437 1.94 -24.34 5.28
C THR A 437 2.98 -23.34 4.79
N ILE A 438 4.14 -23.33 5.43
CA ILE A 438 5.33 -22.59 5.00
C ILE A 438 6.43 -23.60 4.71
N ASP A 439 6.89 -23.71 3.47
CA ASP A 439 7.86 -24.75 3.07
C ASP A 439 9.02 -24.21 2.25
N ASN A 440 10.25 -24.59 2.59
CA ASN A 440 11.46 -24.18 1.86
C ASN A 440 11.57 -22.65 1.65
N CYS A 441 11.21 -21.87 2.68
CA CYS A 441 11.37 -20.42 2.68
C CYS A 441 12.63 -20.02 3.44
N LYS A 442 13.44 -19.13 2.84
CA LYS A 442 14.75 -18.73 3.38
C LYS A 442 14.82 -17.23 3.58
N VAL A 443 15.33 -16.79 4.72
CA VAL A 443 15.67 -15.40 5.01
C VAL A 443 17.17 -15.32 5.20
N LEU A 444 17.88 -14.83 4.18
CA LEU A 444 19.34 -14.94 4.08
C LEU A 444 20.10 -13.92 4.93
N SER A 445 19.52 -12.74 5.15
CA SER A 445 20.19 -11.64 5.83
C SER A 445 19.19 -10.59 6.29
N GLY A 446 19.62 -9.78 7.26
CA GLY A 446 18.86 -8.60 7.67
C GLY A 446 18.54 -8.54 9.17
N SER A 447 17.56 -7.71 9.48
CA SER A 447 17.03 -7.48 10.82
C SER A 447 15.51 -7.50 10.81
N VAL A 448 14.92 -8.21 11.78
CA VAL A 448 13.49 -8.24 12.04
C VAL A 448 13.25 -7.80 13.47
N VAL A 449 12.80 -6.56 13.65
CA VAL A 449 12.54 -5.94 14.95
C VAL A 449 11.04 -5.68 15.10
N GLY A 450 10.47 -6.09 16.24
CA GLY A 450 9.05 -5.90 16.54
C GLY A 450 8.78 -5.77 18.03
N TYR A 451 7.50 -5.61 18.38
CA TYR A 451 7.08 -5.47 19.76
C TYR A 451 6.85 -6.84 20.41
N ASP A 452 6.01 -7.65 19.79
CA ASP A 452 5.59 -8.93 20.33
C ASP A 452 5.41 -9.98 19.22
N ALA A 453 5.62 -11.26 19.57
CA ALA A 453 5.62 -12.40 18.65
C ALA A 453 6.37 -12.13 17.33
N VAL A 454 7.68 -11.93 17.46
CA VAL A 454 8.58 -11.62 16.35
C VAL A 454 9.40 -12.85 15.96
N ALA A 455 9.52 -13.13 14.66
CA ALA A 455 10.39 -14.18 14.15
C ALA A 455 10.98 -13.92 12.77
N GLY A 456 11.95 -14.72 12.36
CA GLY A 456 12.48 -14.67 11.01
C GLY A 456 11.46 -15.14 9.95
N ILE A 457 10.69 -16.20 10.24
CA ILE A 457 9.77 -16.81 9.25
C ILE A 457 8.32 -16.42 9.52
N VAL A 458 7.74 -16.88 10.64
CA VAL A 458 6.34 -16.62 11.02
C VAL A 458 6.27 -15.93 12.37
N GLY A 459 5.71 -14.71 12.42
CA GLY A 459 5.56 -13.97 13.67
C GLY A 459 4.65 -14.71 14.67
N ARG A 460 3.40 -14.95 14.27
CA ARG A 460 2.41 -15.62 15.13
C ARG A 460 1.51 -16.55 14.34
N SER A 461 1.10 -17.68 14.94
CA SER A 461 0.07 -18.55 14.37
C SER A 461 -1.03 -18.88 15.37
N TYR A 462 -2.27 -18.61 14.95
CA TYR A 462 -3.52 -19.09 15.56
C TYR A 462 -4.31 -19.99 14.59
N SER A 463 -3.62 -20.59 13.62
CA SER A 463 -4.21 -21.60 12.74
C SER A 463 -4.41 -22.91 13.48
N ALA A 464 -5.49 -23.65 13.18
CA ALA A 464 -5.72 -24.97 13.76
C ALA A 464 -4.58 -25.93 13.37
N ASN A 465 -4.08 -25.86 12.14
CA ASN A 465 -2.91 -26.59 11.70
C ASN A 465 -1.84 -25.62 11.16
N THR A 466 -0.60 -25.75 11.63
CA THR A 466 0.55 -24.98 11.14
C THR A 466 1.70 -25.91 10.81
N THR A 467 2.20 -25.87 9.58
CA THR A 467 3.35 -26.65 9.14
C THR A 467 4.43 -25.69 8.66
N ILE A 468 5.62 -25.74 9.27
CA ILE A 468 6.80 -25.00 8.83
C ILE A 468 7.91 -26.01 8.55
N SER A 469 8.27 -26.17 7.28
CA SER A 469 9.23 -27.20 6.86
C SER A 469 10.38 -26.61 6.05
N ASN A 470 11.60 -27.10 6.28
CA ASN A 470 12.79 -26.77 5.49
C ASN A 470 13.10 -25.26 5.39
N CYS A 471 12.65 -24.47 6.37
CA CYS A 471 12.84 -23.02 6.37
C CYS A 471 14.13 -22.62 7.08
N GLU A 472 14.77 -21.56 6.61
CA GLU A 472 16.04 -21.08 7.17
C GLU A 472 15.97 -19.58 7.51
N ASN A 473 16.37 -19.20 8.71
CA ASN A 473 16.51 -17.80 9.11
C ASN A 473 17.96 -17.47 9.50
N ALA A 474 18.54 -16.48 8.81
CA ALA A 474 19.82 -15.87 9.14
C ALA A 474 19.71 -14.39 9.55
N ALA A 475 18.52 -13.78 9.46
CA ALA A 475 18.29 -12.43 9.95
C ALA A 475 18.31 -12.38 11.49
N THR A 476 18.80 -11.28 12.05
CA THR A 476 18.72 -11.04 13.50
C THR A 476 17.28 -10.72 13.86
N VAL A 477 16.74 -11.41 14.86
CA VAL A 477 15.38 -11.21 15.37
C VAL A 477 15.44 -10.52 16.72
N THR A 478 14.76 -9.38 16.86
CA THR A 478 14.68 -8.65 18.12
C THR A 478 13.23 -8.33 18.47
N ALA A 479 12.81 -8.61 19.71
CA ALA A 479 11.50 -8.21 20.21
C ALA A 479 11.59 -7.53 21.57
N ILE A 480 10.69 -6.59 21.85
CA ILE A 480 10.50 -6.09 23.21
C ILE A 480 9.99 -7.23 24.11
N ARG A 481 9.00 -8.02 23.65
CA ARG A 481 8.36 -9.10 24.42
C ARG A 481 8.81 -10.51 23.99
N ARG A 482 8.24 -11.08 22.93
CA ARG A 482 8.51 -12.46 22.50
C ARG A 482 9.27 -12.50 21.18
N ALA A 483 10.47 -13.08 21.19
CA ALA A 483 11.32 -13.26 20.01
C ALA A 483 11.68 -14.73 19.78
N SER A 484 11.64 -15.18 18.53
CA SER A 484 12.15 -16.51 18.15
C SER A 484 12.80 -16.55 16.78
N GLY A 485 13.58 -17.59 16.46
CA GLY A 485 14.17 -17.73 15.12
C GLY A 485 13.15 -18.05 14.02
N ILE A 486 12.20 -18.95 14.28
CA ILE A 486 11.30 -19.51 13.24
C ILE A 486 9.83 -19.14 13.46
N LEU A 487 9.27 -19.41 14.65
CA LEU A 487 7.86 -19.18 14.98
C LEU A 487 7.69 -18.40 16.29
N GLY A 488 7.36 -17.12 16.18
CA GLY A 488 7.41 -16.17 17.30
C GLY A 488 6.39 -16.47 18.40
N PHE A 489 5.21 -16.97 18.05
CA PHE A 489 4.22 -17.41 19.03
C PHE A 489 3.15 -18.34 18.44
N ALA A 490 2.80 -19.39 19.17
CA ALA A 490 1.57 -20.16 19.00
C ALA A 490 1.04 -20.63 20.36
N ARG A 491 -0.24 -21.03 20.42
CA ARG A 491 -0.86 -21.49 21.68
C ARG A 491 -1.86 -22.63 21.48
N GLN A 492 -1.98 -23.48 22.49
CA GLN A 492 -2.86 -24.66 22.48
C GLN A 492 -4.34 -24.31 22.29
N LYS A 493 -4.76 -23.12 22.73
CA LYS A 493 -6.16 -22.68 22.61
C LYS A 493 -6.65 -22.66 21.15
N ASP A 494 -5.77 -22.34 20.20
CA ASP A 494 -6.14 -22.23 18.79
C ASP A 494 -5.61 -23.41 17.95
N ALA A 495 -4.44 -23.95 18.32
CA ALA A 495 -3.77 -24.98 17.53
C ALA A 495 -4.19 -26.42 17.90
N LYS A 496 -4.51 -27.21 16.87
CA LYS A 496 -4.60 -28.68 16.92
C LYS A 496 -3.27 -29.34 16.57
N SER A 497 -2.48 -28.72 15.70
CA SER A 497 -1.14 -29.20 15.32
C SER A 497 -0.22 -28.06 14.92
N VAL A 498 1.02 -28.08 15.42
CA VAL A 498 2.12 -27.20 15.00
C VAL A 498 3.35 -28.07 14.72
N ALA A 499 3.74 -28.19 13.45
CA ALA A 499 4.89 -28.98 13.04
C ALA A 499 6.02 -28.09 12.52
N ILE A 500 7.22 -28.21 13.11
CA ILE A 500 8.43 -27.52 12.65
C ILE A 500 9.51 -28.55 12.30
N THR A 501 9.75 -28.75 11.00
CA THR A 501 10.54 -29.87 10.49
C THR A 501 11.71 -29.39 9.63
N GLY A 502 12.94 -29.80 9.94
CA GLY A 502 14.10 -29.47 9.11
C GLY A 502 14.46 -27.98 9.05
N CYS A 503 13.97 -27.17 9.99
CA CYS A 503 14.18 -25.72 9.99
C CYS A 503 15.48 -25.34 10.69
N LYS A 504 16.14 -24.28 10.21
CA LYS A 504 17.40 -23.79 10.80
C LYS A 504 17.33 -22.32 11.15
N ASN A 505 17.76 -21.97 12.36
CA ASN A 505 18.01 -20.58 12.73
C ASN A 505 19.51 -20.37 12.96
N SER A 506 20.14 -19.51 12.17
CA SER A 506 21.51 -19.03 12.40
C SER A 506 21.55 -17.56 12.81
N GLY A 507 20.45 -16.82 12.66
CA GLY A 507 20.32 -15.44 13.11
C GLY A 507 20.27 -15.32 14.64
N ASN A 508 20.84 -14.25 15.19
CA ASN A 508 20.75 -13.98 16.62
C ASN A 508 19.31 -13.64 17.01
N VAL A 509 18.84 -14.13 18.16
CA VAL A 509 17.48 -13.87 18.67
C VAL A 509 17.58 -13.17 20.02
N LYS A 510 16.93 -12.02 20.13
CA LYS A 510 17.02 -11.15 21.30
C LYS A 510 15.66 -10.72 21.79
N GLN A 511 15.45 -10.83 23.10
CA GLN A 511 14.35 -10.18 23.81
C GLN A 511 14.94 -9.01 24.61
N THR A 512 14.36 -7.81 24.50
CA THR A 512 14.98 -6.57 25.02
C THR A 512 14.21 -5.83 26.11
N GLY A 513 12.88 -5.95 26.17
CA GLY A 513 12.06 -5.27 27.17
C GLY A 513 12.16 -5.82 28.60
N THR A 514 11.71 -5.02 29.57
CA THR A 514 11.47 -5.42 30.95
C THR A 514 10.15 -4.80 31.41
N PRO A 515 9.57 -5.19 32.56
CA PRO A 515 8.35 -4.58 33.08
C PRO A 515 8.37 -3.05 33.13
N THR A 516 9.53 -2.43 33.35
CA THR A 516 9.71 -0.98 33.45
C THR A 516 10.08 -0.31 32.12
N THR A 517 10.56 -1.06 31.12
CA THR A 517 10.92 -0.50 29.80
C THR A 517 9.94 -0.87 28.70
N ASP A 518 8.95 -1.73 28.97
CA ASP A 518 7.85 -2.00 28.06
C ASP A 518 6.96 -0.74 27.94
N PRO A 519 6.72 -0.22 26.73
CA PRO A 519 5.83 0.93 26.48
C PRO A 519 4.43 0.79 27.09
N ALA A 520 3.96 -0.43 27.36
CA ALA A 520 2.67 -0.67 28.01
C ALA A 520 2.69 -0.65 29.55
N ASP A 521 3.83 -0.37 30.19
CA ASP A 521 4.08 -0.47 31.64
C ASP A 521 3.52 -1.76 32.26
N LYS A 522 4.39 -2.76 32.40
CA LYS A 522 4.02 -4.10 32.87
C LYS A 522 4.49 -4.39 34.27
N THR A 523 4.81 -3.36 35.06
CA THR A 523 5.27 -3.48 36.46
C THR A 523 4.35 -4.33 37.33
N GLN A 524 3.03 -4.31 37.08
CA GLN A 524 2.03 -5.07 37.84
C GLN A 524 1.83 -6.53 37.36
N THR A 525 2.31 -6.89 36.18
CA THR A 525 2.06 -8.21 35.56
C THR A 525 3.26 -9.16 35.57
N GLY A 526 4.42 -8.69 36.04
CA GLY A 526 5.65 -9.47 36.13
C GLY A 526 6.26 -9.80 34.77
N TYR A 527 7.04 -10.89 34.72
CA TYR A 527 7.92 -11.20 33.58
C TYR A 527 7.32 -12.13 32.50
N GLY A 528 6.03 -12.48 32.59
CA GLY A 528 5.41 -13.49 31.73
C GLY A 528 5.33 -13.15 30.23
N TYR A 529 5.57 -11.90 29.84
CA TYR A 529 5.57 -11.46 28.43
C TYR A 529 6.95 -11.50 27.78
N TYR A 530 8.03 -11.63 28.56
CA TYR A 530 9.39 -11.49 28.06
C TYR A 530 10.01 -12.87 27.88
N MET A 531 10.08 -13.33 26.63
CA MET A 531 10.53 -14.68 26.31
C MET A 531 11.37 -14.70 25.04
N VAL A 532 12.34 -15.60 25.01
CA VAL A 532 13.21 -15.78 23.84
C VAL A 532 13.45 -17.25 23.56
N ALA A 533 13.38 -17.65 22.30
CA ALA A 533 13.65 -19.03 21.88
C ALA A 533 14.47 -19.10 20.58
N GLY A 534 15.35 -20.09 20.44
CA GLY A 534 16.08 -20.28 19.18
C GLY A 534 15.19 -20.67 18.00
N LEU A 535 14.11 -21.42 18.23
CA LEU A 535 13.20 -21.90 17.18
C LEU A 535 11.77 -21.40 17.35
N ALA A 536 11.14 -21.63 18.50
CA ALA A 536 9.72 -21.30 18.66
C ALA A 536 9.31 -21.02 20.12
N ILE A 537 8.25 -20.23 20.29
CA ILE A 537 7.58 -20.03 21.58
C ILE A 537 6.17 -20.61 21.51
N TYR A 538 5.84 -21.46 22.47
CA TYR A 538 4.56 -22.15 22.51
C TYR A 538 3.92 -22.08 23.90
N GLN A 539 2.73 -21.51 23.99
CA GLN A 539 1.95 -21.47 25.22
C GLN A 539 1.09 -22.73 25.38
N ARG A 540 1.27 -23.43 26.50
CA ARG A 540 0.46 -24.59 26.88
C ARG A 540 -0.89 -24.11 27.44
N GLY A 541 -1.94 -24.85 27.15
CA GLY A 541 -3.21 -24.73 27.85
C GLY A 541 -3.33 -25.82 28.92
N ASN A 542 -4.57 -26.10 29.33
CA ASN A 542 -4.87 -27.09 30.38
C ASN A 542 -4.87 -28.54 29.87
N LEU A 543 -4.65 -28.78 28.57
CA LEU A 543 -4.64 -30.14 28.00
C LEU A 543 -3.24 -30.75 28.09
N SER A 544 -3.19 -32.03 28.44
CA SER A 544 -1.93 -32.80 28.60
C SER A 544 -1.20 -33.05 27.28
N GLU A 545 -1.88 -32.95 26.14
CA GLU A 545 -1.34 -33.28 24.82
C GLU A 545 -0.51 -32.13 24.24
N LYS A 546 0.78 -32.40 23.96
CA LYS A 546 1.63 -31.48 23.22
C LYS A 546 1.26 -31.55 21.74
N VAL A 547 0.68 -30.47 21.23
CA VAL A 547 0.34 -30.35 19.79
C VAL A 547 1.46 -29.73 18.96
N ILE A 548 2.58 -29.32 19.58
CA ILE A 548 3.77 -28.86 18.87
C ILE A 548 4.83 -29.97 18.76
N THR A 549 5.31 -30.21 17.55
CA THR A 549 6.35 -31.18 17.22
C THR A 549 7.51 -30.48 16.50
N ILE A 550 8.74 -30.71 16.97
CA ILE A 550 9.95 -30.25 16.28
C ILE A 550 10.82 -31.44 15.93
N THR A 551 11.20 -31.57 14.66
CA THR A 551 11.99 -32.70 14.16
C THR A 551 13.07 -32.22 13.21
N GLY A 552 14.32 -32.66 13.40
CA GLY A 552 15.43 -32.31 12.51
C GLY A 552 15.74 -30.81 12.40
N SER A 553 15.25 -29.98 13.32
CA SER A 553 15.45 -28.52 13.32
C SER A 553 16.53 -28.11 14.31
N SER A 554 17.28 -27.04 14.01
CA SER A 554 18.43 -26.61 14.82
C SER A 554 18.56 -25.10 14.92
N ASN A 555 19.06 -24.62 16.06
CA ASN A 555 19.48 -23.23 16.24
C ASN A 555 21.00 -23.18 16.46
N THR A 556 21.69 -22.34 15.71
CA THR A 556 23.10 -21.98 15.89
C THR A 556 23.30 -20.50 16.21
N GLY A 557 22.23 -19.69 16.12
CA GLY A 557 22.26 -18.29 16.50
C GLY A 557 22.30 -18.09 18.02
N THR A 558 22.83 -16.95 18.46
CA THR A 558 22.85 -16.64 19.90
C THR A 558 21.44 -16.27 20.37
N VAL A 559 21.02 -16.84 21.50
CA VAL A 559 19.76 -16.51 22.16
C VAL A 559 20.03 -15.63 23.38
N THR A 560 19.49 -14.41 23.40
CA THR A 560 19.73 -13.42 24.47
C THR A 560 18.41 -12.98 25.12
N LEU A 561 18.33 -13.12 26.44
CA LEU A 561 17.23 -12.63 27.28
C LEU A 561 17.78 -11.48 28.14
N THR A 562 17.12 -10.33 28.12
CA THR A 562 17.52 -9.17 28.93
C THR A 562 17.00 -9.23 30.37
N VAL A 563 15.96 -10.02 30.62
CA VAL A 563 15.44 -10.25 31.98
C VAL A 563 16.52 -10.87 32.89
N PRO A 564 16.72 -10.37 34.13
CA PRO A 564 17.75 -10.86 35.05
C PRO A 564 17.71 -12.37 35.33
N ALA A 565 18.90 -12.96 35.48
CA ALA A 565 19.03 -14.37 35.82
C ALA A 565 18.43 -14.68 37.20
N GLY A 566 17.50 -15.63 37.27
CA GLY A 566 16.79 -16.02 38.50
C GLY A 566 15.34 -15.53 38.56
N GLU A 567 14.94 -14.56 37.75
CA GLU A 567 13.57 -14.06 37.63
C GLU A 567 12.92 -14.57 36.34
N GLY A 568 12.26 -15.73 36.42
CA GLY A 568 11.59 -16.36 35.28
C GLY A 568 12.58 -17.04 34.32
N LYS A 569 12.65 -18.37 34.38
CA LYS A 569 13.24 -19.17 33.29
C LYS A 569 12.38 -18.86 32.07
N ASN A 570 12.78 -17.99 31.13
CA ASN A 570 12.00 -17.60 29.94
C ASN A 570 12.84 -17.65 28.65
N LYS A 571 13.85 -18.52 28.64
CA LYS A 571 14.84 -18.68 27.56
C LYS A 571 14.98 -20.16 27.19
N SER A 572 15.03 -20.45 25.90
CA SER A 572 15.40 -21.77 25.37
C SER A 572 16.24 -21.65 24.10
N ASP A 573 17.23 -22.52 23.93
CA ASP A 573 17.97 -22.59 22.66
C ASP A 573 17.15 -23.26 21.55
N THR A 574 16.04 -23.93 21.90
CA THR A 574 15.14 -24.59 20.94
C THR A 574 13.72 -24.04 21.09
N VAL A 575 12.86 -24.69 21.87
CA VAL A 575 11.48 -24.28 22.11
C VAL A 575 11.31 -23.81 23.54
N TRP A 576 10.67 -22.66 23.71
CA TRP A 576 10.20 -22.21 25.01
C TRP A 576 8.75 -22.62 25.23
N TYR A 577 8.47 -23.26 26.37
CA TYR A 577 7.13 -23.68 26.79
C TYR A 577 6.76 -22.98 28.08
N TYR A 578 5.55 -22.44 28.17
CA TYR A 578 5.01 -21.86 29.40
C TYR A 578 3.50 -22.05 29.52
#